data_AF-A0A6P0K3E9-F1
#
_entry.id   AF-A0A6P0K3E9-F1
#
_cell.length_a   1.000
_cell.length_b   1.000
_cell.length_c   1.000
_cell.angle_alpha   90.00
_cell.angle_beta   90.00
_cell.angle_gamma   90.00
#
_symmetry.space_group_name_H-M   'P 1'
#
loop_
_entity.id
_entity.type
_entity.pdbx_description
1 polymer ?
#
loop_
_entity_poly.entity_id
_entity_poly.type
_entity_poly.pdbx_seq_one_letter_code
_entity_poly.pdbx_strand_id
1 'polypeptide(L)'
;MEQQQERIESIKAGLVGAIAFSGAVSSIWAMKGFFGQFPPISTSIVLYGSIEGAIALATGLLFGVTYRYIIRADENSHLREGAVFAFALVRTGTLIEQQAQETLNLIPWVIFGLESLFCFFIARLALDIAIKKQWVKPLQ
;
A
#
# COMPACT_ATOMS: atom_id res chain seq x y z
N MET A 1 24.62 8.01 18.19
CA MET A 1 24.61 8.13 16.71
C MET A 1 23.83 7.01 16.03
N GLU A 2 23.80 5.80 16.60
CA GLU A 2 23.07 4.63 16.05
C GLU A 2 21.54 4.85 15.92
N GLN A 3 20.89 5.44 16.94
CA GLN A 3 19.44 5.72 16.89
C GLN A 3 19.03 6.70 15.77
N GLN A 4 19.90 7.63 15.37
CA GLN A 4 19.60 8.57 14.30
C GLN A 4 19.71 7.90 12.92
N GLN A 5 20.69 7.00 12.75
CA GLN A 5 20.83 6.21 11.51
C GLN A 5 19.64 5.26 11.32
N GLU A 6 19.18 4.59 12.37
CA GLU A 6 18.01 3.72 12.27
C GLU A 6 16.74 4.48 11.83
N ARG A 7 16.55 5.70 12.34
CA ARG A 7 15.43 6.57 11.96
C ARG A 7 15.47 6.97 10.48
N ILE A 8 16.65 7.35 9.97
CA ILE A 8 16.83 7.76 8.57
C ILE A 8 16.52 6.58 7.63
N GLU A 9 17.01 5.39 7.95
CA GLU A 9 16.77 4.19 7.14
C GLU A 9 15.28 3.77 7.18
N SER A 10 14.58 3.98 8.30
CA SER A 10 13.14 3.74 8.38
C SER A 10 12.35 4.74 7.54
N ILE A 11 12.74 6.02 7.53
CA ILE A 11 12.15 7.03 6.65
C ILE A 11 12.37 6.65 5.18
N LYS A 12 13.56 6.15 4.82
CA LYS A 12 13.86 5.71 3.46
C LYS A 12 13.01 4.51 3.04
N ALA A 13 12.87 3.50 3.90
CA ALA A 13 11.95 2.40 3.68
C ALA A 13 10.50 2.88 3.52
N GLY A 14 10.06 3.77 4.40
CA GLY A 14 8.75 4.40 4.31
C GLY A 14 8.53 5.11 2.97
N LEU A 15 9.49 5.92 2.52
CA LEU A 15 9.39 6.62 1.23
C LEU A 15 9.30 5.65 0.03
N VAL A 16 10.09 4.57 0.03
CA VAL A 16 9.99 3.54 -1.01
C VAL A 16 8.61 2.88 -1.00
N GLY A 17 8.10 2.54 0.18
CA GLY A 17 6.76 1.98 0.35
C GLY A 17 5.66 2.94 -0.11
N ALA A 18 5.77 4.22 0.23
CA ALA A 18 4.82 5.26 -0.15
C ALA A 18 4.75 5.42 -1.67
N ILE A 19 5.90 5.57 -2.33
CA ILE A 19 5.97 5.73 -3.78
C ILE A 19 5.44 4.50 -4.49
N ALA A 20 5.83 3.30 -4.06
CA ALA A 20 5.40 2.06 -4.69
C ALA A 20 3.90 1.81 -4.52
N PHE A 21 3.37 2.01 -3.32
CA PHE A 21 1.95 1.81 -3.04
C PHE A 21 1.07 2.84 -3.75
N SER A 22 1.41 4.13 -3.65
CA SER A 22 0.68 5.18 -4.36
C SER A 22 0.77 5.01 -5.86
N GLY A 23 1.92 4.58 -6.40
CA GLY A 23 2.06 4.25 -7.81
C GLY A 23 1.13 3.11 -8.25
N ALA A 24 1.00 2.06 -7.44
CA ALA A 24 0.08 0.97 -7.70
C ALA A 24 -1.38 1.41 -7.67
N VAL A 25 -1.78 2.21 -6.66
CA VAL A 25 -3.14 2.78 -6.56
C VAL A 25 -3.45 3.68 -7.76
N SER A 26 -2.55 4.60 -8.12
CA SER A 26 -2.71 5.47 -9.30
C SER A 26 -2.83 4.67 -10.59
N SER A 27 -2.13 3.54 -10.71
CA SER A 27 -2.23 2.66 -11.89
C SER A 27 -3.61 2.00 -11.99
N ILE A 28 -4.18 1.55 -10.87
CA ILE A 28 -5.55 1.02 -10.82
C ILE A 28 -6.56 2.12 -11.17
N TRP A 29 -6.37 3.32 -10.64
CA TRP A 29 -7.21 4.48 -10.93
C TRP A 29 -7.19 4.80 -12.44
N ALA A 30 -6.00 4.87 -13.05
CA ALA A 30 -5.84 5.07 -14.48
C ALA A 30 -6.53 3.96 -15.30
N MET A 31 -6.44 2.70 -14.86
CA MET A 31 -7.12 1.59 -15.52
C MET A 31 -8.65 1.72 -15.46
N LYS A 32 -9.22 2.03 -14.30
CA LYS A 32 -10.67 2.29 -14.15
C LYS A 32 -11.16 3.42 -15.05
N GLY A 33 -10.33 4.46 -15.20
CA GLY A 33 -10.62 5.55 -16.12
C GLY A 33 -10.59 5.18 -17.58
N PHE A 34 -9.62 4.36 -17.99
CA PHE A 34 -9.55 3.85 -19.35
C PHE A 34 -10.79 3.02 -19.73
N PHE A 35 -11.34 2.24 -18.79
CA PHE A 35 -12.59 1.49 -18.98
C PHE A 35 -13.85 2.35 -18.85
N GLY A 36 -13.75 3.67 -18.75
CA GLY A 36 -14.90 4.58 -18.68
C GLY A 36 -15.68 4.50 -17.37
N GLN A 37 -15.07 3.98 -16.30
CA GLN A 37 -15.72 3.87 -14.99
C GLN A 37 -15.63 5.16 -14.16
N PHE A 38 -15.08 6.26 -14.71
CA PHE A 38 -15.07 7.54 -14.01
C PHE A 38 -16.33 8.36 -14.26
N PRO A 39 -16.92 8.94 -13.21
CA PRO A 39 -17.88 10.02 -13.38
C PRO A 39 -17.21 11.25 -13.98
N PRO A 40 -17.98 12.21 -14.54
CA PRO A 40 -17.44 13.45 -15.08
C PRO A 40 -16.55 14.18 -14.08
N ILE A 41 -15.46 14.78 -14.56
CA ILE A 41 -14.52 15.52 -13.71
C ILE A 41 -15.25 16.70 -13.06
N SER A 42 -15.41 16.62 -11.73
CA SER A 42 -16.05 17.64 -10.90
C SER A 42 -15.11 18.09 -9.78
N THR A 43 -15.34 19.25 -9.17
CA THR A 43 -14.51 19.73 -8.05
C THR A 43 -14.47 18.73 -6.89
N SER A 44 -15.55 17.97 -6.71
CA SER A 44 -15.67 16.89 -5.73
C SER A 44 -14.76 15.69 -6.04
N ILE A 45 -14.60 15.31 -7.33
CA ILE A 45 -13.72 14.19 -7.70
C ILE A 45 -12.25 14.54 -7.46
N VAL A 46 -11.85 15.79 -7.71
CA VAL A 46 -10.49 16.26 -7.51
C VAL A 46 -10.14 16.26 -6.02
N LEU A 47 -11.05 16.74 -5.17
CA LEU A 47 -10.86 16.72 -3.72
C LEU A 47 -10.81 15.29 -3.18
N TYR A 48 -11.73 14.43 -3.61
CA TYR A 48 -11.75 13.02 -3.22
C TYR A 48 -10.47 12.30 -3.62
N GLY A 49 -10.03 12.43 -4.88
CA GLY A 49 -8.79 11.82 -5.36
C GLY A 49 -7.55 12.35 -4.65
N SER A 50 -7.53 13.62 -4.22
CA SER A 50 -6.42 14.18 -3.44
C SER A 50 -6.34 13.58 -2.05
N ILE A 51 -7.49 13.40 -1.38
CA ILE A 51 -7.57 12.77 -0.06
C ILE A 51 -7.19 11.29 -0.17
N GLU A 52 -7.74 10.57 -1.15
CA GLU A 52 -7.41 9.16 -1.42
C GLU A 52 -5.92 9.00 -1.69
N GLY A 53 -5.32 9.88 -2.50
CA GLY A 53 -3.88 9.91 -2.76
C GLY A 53 -3.03 10.15 -1.51
N ALA A 54 -3.44 11.08 -0.64
CA ALA A 54 -2.78 11.34 0.63
C ALA A 54 -2.85 10.12 1.58
N ILE A 55 -4.01 9.47 1.66
CA ILE A 55 -4.19 8.24 2.43
C ILE A 55 -3.34 7.10 1.86
N ALA A 56 -3.28 6.96 0.53
CA ALA A 56 -2.44 5.95 -0.11
C ALA A 56 -0.95 6.18 0.21
N LEU A 57 -0.48 7.43 0.17
CA LEU A 57 0.89 7.79 0.55
C LEU A 57 1.18 7.43 2.01
N ALA A 58 0.29 7.82 2.92
CA ALA A 58 0.44 7.50 4.34
C ALA A 58 0.42 6.00 4.60
N THR A 59 -0.46 5.26 3.93
CA THR A 59 -0.58 3.81 4.02
C THR A 59 0.68 3.11 3.53
N GLY A 60 1.19 3.49 2.36
CA GLY A 60 2.43 2.96 1.82
C GLY A 60 3.65 3.30 2.67
N LEU A 61 3.68 4.51 3.25
CA LEU A 61 4.74 4.94 4.17
C LEU A 61 4.76 4.07 5.42
N LEU A 62 3.62 3.93 6.09
CA LEU A 62 3.50 3.11 7.29
C LEU A 62 3.85 1.66 6.98
N PHE A 63 3.30 1.09 5.90
CA PHE A 63 3.64 -0.25 5.46
C PHE A 63 5.15 -0.43 5.24
N GLY A 64 5.81 0.51 4.55
CA GLY A 64 7.25 0.45 4.29
C GLY A 64 8.09 0.47 5.57
N VAL A 65 7.74 1.34 6.52
CA VAL A 65 8.38 1.39 7.84
C VAL A 65 8.18 0.06 8.57
N THR A 66 6.94 -0.42 8.68
CA THR A 66 6.62 -1.66 9.41
C THR A 66 7.28 -2.89 8.77
N TYR A 67 7.24 -2.99 7.44
CA TYR A 67 7.81 -4.11 6.70
C TYR A 67 9.31 -4.25 6.90
N ARG A 68 10.04 -3.13 7.02
CA ARG A 68 11.48 -3.15 7.37
C ARG A 68 11.74 -3.83 8.72
N TYR A 69 10.92 -3.56 9.73
CA TYR A 69 11.06 -4.19 11.05
C TYR A 69 10.70 -5.68 11.01
N ILE A 70 9.75 -6.08 10.14
CA ILE A 70 9.34 -7.48 9.98
C ILE A 70 10.45 -8.32 9.34
N ILE A 71 11.12 -7.81 8.30
CA ILE A 71 12.21 -8.56 7.64
C ILE A 71 13.41 -8.74 8.56
N ARG A 72 13.62 -7.84 9.54
CA ARG A 72 14.66 -7.99 10.57
C ARG A 72 14.36 -9.15 11.53
N ALA A 73 13.08 -9.41 11.79
CA ALA A 73 12.68 -10.32 12.87
C ALA A 73 12.91 -11.80 12.53
N ASP A 74 12.83 -12.21 11.26
CA ASP A 74 13.06 -13.59 10.83
C ASP A 74 13.21 -13.73 9.30
N GLU A 75 13.94 -14.75 8.82
CA GLU A 75 13.95 -15.15 7.39
C GLU A 75 12.68 -15.91 6.97
N ASN A 76 11.72 -16.05 7.89
CA ASN A 76 10.47 -16.77 7.66
C ASN A 76 9.61 -16.08 6.59
N SER A 77 9.45 -16.75 5.44
CA SER A 77 8.64 -16.27 4.31
C SER A 77 7.18 -16.05 4.70
N HIS A 78 6.64 -16.83 5.64
CA HIS A 78 5.27 -16.71 6.12
C HIS A 78 4.99 -15.38 6.83
N LEU A 79 5.98 -14.81 7.55
CA LEU A 79 5.80 -13.50 8.20
C LEU A 79 5.68 -12.38 7.18
N ARG A 80 6.46 -12.43 6.09
CA ARG A 80 6.43 -11.42 5.02
C ARG A 80 5.12 -11.47 4.24
N GLU A 81 4.61 -12.67 3.99
CA GLU A 81 3.30 -12.86 3.35
C GLU A 81 2.17 -12.43 4.29
N GLY A 82 2.21 -12.85 5.55
CA GLY A 82 1.24 -12.47 6.57
C GLY A 82 1.14 -10.96 6.75
N ALA A 83 2.25 -10.23 6.68
CA ALA A 83 2.26 -8.76 6.72
C ALA A 83 1.48 -8.14 5.56
N VAL A 84 1.71 -8.62 4.33
CA VAL A 84 0.98 -8.16 3.14
C VAL A 84 -0.51 -8.47 3.28
N PHE A 85 -0.86 -9.68 3.72
CA PHE A 85 -2.25 -10.09 3.93
C PHE A 85 -2.94 -9.25 5.00
N ALA A 86 -2.29 -8.98 6.13
CA ALA A 86 -2.88 -8.18 7.21
C ALA A 86 -3.22 -6.76 6.75
N PHE A 87 -2.28 -6.07 6.12
CA PHE A 87 -2.51 -4.71 5.61
C PHE A 87 -3.55 -4.68 4.49
N ALA A 88 -3.52 -5.67 3.59
CA ALA A 88 -4.51 -5.78 2.52
C ALA A 88 -5.93 -6.02 3.08
N LEU A 89 -6.07 -6.92 4.05
CA LEU A 89 -7.36 -7.21 4.70
C LEU A 89 -7.92 -5.99 5.43
N VAL A 90 -7.09 -5.25 6.16
CA VAL A 90 -7.52 -4.02 6.85
C VAL A 90 -8.02 -2.97 5.84
N ARG A 91 -7.28 -2.76 4.73
CA ARG A 91 -7.72 -1.84 3.67
C ARG A 91 -8.99 -2.31 2.97
N THR A 92 -9.10 -3.60 2.67
CA THR A 92 -10.30 -4.14 2.02
C THR A 92 -11.52 -4.06 2.93
N GLY A 93 -11.35 -4.27 4.24
CA GLY A 93 -12.42 -4.11 5.22
C GLY A 93 -13.03 -2.72 5.18
N THR A 94 -12.20 -1.67 5.14
CA THR A 94 -12.71 -0.29 5.07
C THR A 94 -13.42 0.02 3.74
N LEU A 95 -12.95 -0.53 2.62
CA LEU A 95 -13.61 -0.40 1.32
C LEU A 95 -14.96 -1.13 1.28
N ILE A 96 -15.03 -2.33 1.86
CA ILE A 96 -16.27 -3.09 1.98
C ILE A 96 -17.26 -2.37 2.87
N GLU A 97 -16.85 -1.86 4.03
CA GLU A 97 -17.73 -1.11 4.94
C GLU A 97 -18.37 0.11 4.25
N GLN A 98 -17.61 0.84 3.43
CA GLN A 98 -18.13 1.95 2.64
C GLN A 98 -19.16 1.49 1.61
N GLN A 99 -18.94 0.35 0.94
CA GLN A 99 -19.83 -0.14 -0.12
C GLN A 99 -21.04 -0.95 0.40
N ALA A 100 -20.92 -1.58 1.56
CA ALA A 100 -21.96 -2.41 2.17
C ALA A 100 -23.23 -1.60 2.50
N GLN A 101 -23.10 -0.27 2.64
CA GLN A 101 -24.24 0.63 2.78
C GLN A 101 -25.11 0.71 1.52
N GLU A 102 -24.56 0.38 0.35
CA GLU A 102 -25.25 0.51 -0.93
C GLU A 102 -25.66 -0.83 -1.55
N THR A 103 -24.83 -1.87 -1.43
CA THR A 103 -25.11 -3.19 -2.04
C THR A 103 -24.55 -4.37 -1.23
N LEU A 104 -25.29 -5.48 -1.17
CA LEU A 104 -24.85 -6.75 -0.56
C LEU A 104 -24.21 -7.72 -1.57
N ASN A 105 -23.65 -7.21 -2.67
CA ASN A 105 -23.06 -8.06 -3.70
C ASN A 105 -21.62 -8.45 -3.32
N LEU A 106 -21.29 -9.74 -3.38
CA LEU A 106 -19.98 -10.27 -2.96
C LEU A 106 -18.88 -10.05 -4.01
N ILE A 107 -19.24 -9.89 -5.29
CA ILE A 107 -18.26 -9.76 -6.38
C ILE A 107 -17.36 -8.52 -6.22
N PRO A 108 -17.91 -7.29 -6.00
CA PRO A 108 -17.09 -6.10 -5.77
C PRO A 108 -16.15 -6.23 -4.56
N TRP A 109 -16.59 -6.91 -3.51
CA TRP A 109 -15.78 -7.09 -2.30
C TRP A 109 -14.53 -7.91 -2.56
N VAL A 110 -14.66 -8.98 -3.35
CA VAL A 110 -13.51 -9.80 -3.78
C VAL A 110 -12.55 -8.98 -4.65
N ILE A 111 -13.09 -8.16 -5.56
CA ILE A 111 -12.28 -7.28 -6.41
C ILE A 111 -11.47 -6.29 -5.55
N PHE A 112 -12.09 -5.64 -4.57
CA PHE A 112 -11.37 -4.75 -3.63
C PHE A 112 -10.33 -5.49 -2.79
N GLY A 113 -10.60 -6.75 -2.43
CA GLY A 113 -9.61 -7.68 -1.84
C GLY A 113 -8.36 -7.81 -2.71
N LEU A 114 -8.57 -8.19 -3.97
CA LEU A 114 -7.50 -8.42 -4.94
C LEU A 114 -6.73 -7.14 -5.27
N GLU A 115 -7.42 -6.01 -5.44
CA GLU A 115 -6.79 -4.70 -5.66
C GLU A 115 -5.87 -4.32 -4.50
N SER A 116 -6.33 -4.51 -3.25
CA SER A 116 -5.51 -4.23 -2.07
C SER A 116 -4.31 -5.14 -1.96
N LEU A 117 -4.49 -6.45 -2.15
CA LEU A 117 -3.39 -7.42 -2.15
C LEU A 117 -2.36 -7.07 -3.22
N PHE A 118 -2.81 -6.72 -4.43
CA PHE A 118 -1.94 -6.33 -5.53
C PHE A 118 -1.10 -5.09 -5.17
N CYS A 119 -1.71 -4.03 -4.63
CA CYS A 119 -0.98 -2.83 -4.23
C CYS A 119 0.10 -3.11 -3.17
N PHE A 120 -0.24 -3.87 -2.12
CA PHE A 120 0.72 -4.20 -1.06
C PHE A 120 1.79 -5.17 -1.53
N PHE A 121 1.46 -6.08 -2.46
CA PHE A 121 2.44 -6.97 -3.08
C PHE A 121 3.47 -6.19 -3.91
N ILE A 122 3.03 -5.22 -4.73
CA ILE A 122 3.94 -4.32 -5.46
C ILE A 122 4.81 -3.52 -4.51
N ALA A 123 4.24 -2.96 -3.44
CA ALA A 123 5.00 -2.24 -2.43
C ALA A 123 6.07 -3.13 -1.76
N ARG A 124 5.70 -4.36 -1.41
CA ARG A 124 6.64 -5.38 -0.90
C ARG A 124 7.78 -5.65 -1.89
N LEU A 125 7.47 -5.90 -3.16
CA LEU A 125 8.50 -6.17 -4.17
C LEU A 125 9.47 -4.99 -4.31
N ALA A 126 8.96 -3.76 -4.32
CA ALA A 126 9.78 -2.56 -4.37
C ALA A 126 10.73 -2.45 -3.15
N LEU A 127 10.23 -2.77 -1.95
CA LEU A 127 11.01 -2.79 -0.72
C LEU A 127 12.06 -3.91 -0.72
N ASP A 128 11.68 -5.12 -1.13
CA ASP A 128 12.61 -6.26 -1.25
C ASP A 128 13.75 -5.93 -2.24
N ILE A 129 13.46 -5.27 -3.36
CA ILE A 129 14.47 -4.79 -4.32
C ILE A 129 15.35 -3.69 -3.69
N ALA A 130 14.75 -2.73 -2.98
CA ALA A 130 15.50 -1.66 -2.32
C ALA A 130 16.46 -2.20 -1.26
N ILE A 131 16.04 -3.22 -0.50
CA ILE A 131 16.86 -3.88 0.51
C ILE A 131 17.97 -4.72 -0.17
N LYS A 132 17.65 -5.49 -1.22
CA LYS A 132 18.64 -6.26 -1.99
C LYS A 132 19.72 -5.37 -2.62
N LYS A 133 19.35 -4.20 -3.12
CA LYS A 133 20.29 -3.21 -3.67
C LYS A 133 21.07 -2.44 -2.59
N GLN A 134 20.90 -2.77 -1.30
CA GLN A 134 21.44 -2.04 -0.15
C GLN A 134 21.07 -0.55 -0.15
N TRP A 135 20.00 -0.17 -0.84
CA TRP A 135 19.47 1.18 -0.77
C TRP A 135 18.87 1.43 0.61
N VAL A 136 18.28 0.42 1.23
CA VAL A 136 17.90 0.45 2.64
C VAL A 136 18.69 -0.63 3.34
N LYS A 137 19.43 -0.28 4.38
CA LYS A 137 20.12 -1.30 5.18
C LYS A 137 19.11 -2.05 6.03
N PRO A 138 19.10 -3.41 5.98
CA PRO A 138 18.41 -4.18 7.00
C PRO A 138 19.00 -3.77 8.35
N LEU A 139 18.13 -3.62 9.35
CA LEU A 139 18.56 -3.28 10.69
C LEU A 139 19.51 -4.37 11.20
N GLN A 140 20.70 -3.97 11.67
CA GLN A 140 21.67 -4.86 12.32
C GLN A 140 21.26 -5.04 13.77
#